data_AF-A0A914JGD9-F1
#
_entry.id   AF-A0A914JGD9-F1
#
_cell.length_a   1.000
_cell.length_b   1.000
_cell.length_c   1.000
_cell.angle_alpha   90.00
_cell.angle_beta   90.00
_cell.angle_gamma   90.00
#
_symmetry.space_group_name_H-M   'P 1'
#
loop_
_entity.id
_entity.type
_entity.pdbx_description
1 polymer ?
#
loop_
_entity_poly.entity_id
_entity_poly.type
_entity_poly.pdbx_seq_one_letter_code
_entity_poly.pdbx_strand_id
1 'polypeptide(L)'
;MRVKLSVEKQTTTLGRLCKITEWGTYPEPVNIQTPGYLTYTRFGHIPNITWDVYRNEMKLKQRQIFQLTLGSFFDALEIIEKCSKDGIKQFCSMPNDSILHLTPHDSLKKIPSGFNNNKTMALWAKAGRRSFCSMPNDSILHLTPHDSLKKIPSGFNNNKTMALWAKAGRRSIDAKSYKNILEVCKVHSFICLNDYDTPKNCKPKRLGKSLFRTSEWNNEMYGKDDVNEAGFIVLNGGFSKQQRISNLKHFLPMNYSKSFSIDMMHFSQGNVDNKVDFDKDEIEELITDVVV
;
A
#
# COMPACT_ATOMS: atom_id res chain seq x y z
N MET A 1 0.27 13.78 15.13
CA MET A 1 -0.48 12.52 15.07
C MET A 1 0.51 11.43 14.75
N ARG A 2 0.68 10.51 15.69
CA ARG A 2 1.79 9.55 15.68
C ARG A 2 1.24 8.15 15.97
N VAL A 3 1.94 7.14 15.48
CA VAL A 3 1.78 5.79 16.03
C VAL A 3 2.57 5.76 17.33
N LYS A 4 1.89 5.59 18.46
CA LYS A 4 2.53 5.55 19.78
C LYS A 4 2.71 4.10 20.21
N LEU A 5 3.96 3.66 20.21
CA LEU A 5 4.36 2.32 20.60
C LEU A 5 5.16 2.36 21.90
N SER A 6 4.82 1.50 22.85
CA SER A 6 5.60 1.24 24.06
C SER A 6 6.04 -0.21 24.08
N VAL A 7 7.34 -0.44 24.27
CA VAL A 7 7.88 -1.79 24.49
C VAL A 7 7.49 -2.22 25.91
N GLU A 8 6.67 -3.26 26.03
CA GLU A 8 6.27 -3.82 27.33
C GLU A 8 7.31 -4.82 27.83
N LYS A 9 7.88 -5.61 26.91
CA LYS A 9 8.91 -6.59 27.24
C LYS A 9 9.79 -6.90 26.02
N GLN A 10 11.10 -6.91 26.22
CA GLN A 10 12.02 -7.53 25.29
C GLN A 10 12.12 -9.02 25.61
N THR A 11 11.79 -9.88 24.64
CA THR A 11 11.71 -11.34 24.85
C THR A 11 12.95 -12.07 24.38
N THR A 12 13.62 -11.56 23.33
CA THR A 12 14.92 -12.03 22.83
C THR A 12 15.74 -10.84 22.32
N THR A 13 16.92 -11.07 21.74
CA THR A 13 17.73 -10.02 21.09
C THR A 13 16.92 -9.21 20.08
N LEU A 14 16.00 -9.84 19.34
CA LEU A 14 15.18 -9.20 18.29
C LEU A 14 13.68 -9.14 18.63
N GLY A 15 13.21 -10.01 19.53
CA GLY A 15 11.80 -10.15 19.88
C GLY A 15 11.31 -9.05 20.83
N ARG A 16 10.25 -8.34 20.43
CA ARG A 16 9.63 -7.27 21.22
C ARG A 16 8.13 -7.51 21.37
N LEU A 17 7.67 -7.56 22.63
CA LEU A 17 6.26 -7.42 22.97
C LEU A 17 6.00 -5.94 23.21
N CYS A 18 5.13 -5.36 22.39
CA CYS A 18 4.80 -3.96 22.47
C CYS A 18 3.29 -3.77 22.50
N LYS A 19 2.91 -2.60 22.98
CA LYS A 19 1.56 -2.09 22.95
C LYS A 19 1.52 -0.80 22.16
N ILE A 20 0.57 -0.71 21.26
CA ILE A 20 0.30 0.49 20.47
C ILE A 20 -0.97 1.13 21.04
N THR A 21 -0.87 2.41 21.39
CA THR A 21 -1.96 3.18 22.03
C THR A 21 -2.55 4.28 21.15
N GLU A 22 -1.84 4.69 20.10
CA GLU A 22 -2.30 5.67 19.12
C GLU A 22 -1.96 5.12 17.73
N TRP A 23 -2.86 5.28 16.75
CA TRP A 23 -2.65 4.84 15.37
C TRP A 23 -2.97 5.95 14.38
N GLY A 24 -1.94 6.74 14.07
CA GLY A 24 -2.00 7.76 13.05
C GLY A 24 -3.07 8.83 13.30
N THR A 25 -3.96 9.05 12.33
CA THR A 25 -5.06 10.04 12.47
C THR A 25 -6.35 9.46 13.04
N TYR A 26 -6.34 8.20 13.51
CA TYR A 26 -7.50 7.62 14.17
C TYR A 26 -7.80 8.38 15.48
N PRO A 27 -9.03 8.85 15.71
CA PRO A 27 -9.33 9.84 16.76
C PRO A 27 -9.32 9.26 18.18
N GLU A 28 -9.63 7.98 18.32
CA GLU A 28 -9.75 7.31 19.63
C GLU A 28 -8.46 6.53 19.97
N PRO A 29 -8.12 6.38 21.27
CA PRO A 29 -7.05 5.48 21.69
C PRO A 29 -7.28 4.04 21.20
N VAL A 30 -6.20 3.37 20.84
CA VAL A 30 -6.22 1.96 20.43
C VAL A 30 -5.53 1.08 21.47
N ASN A 31 -5.74 -0.23 21.39
CA ASN A 31 -5.03 -1.21 22.21
C ASN A 31 -4.65 -2.39 21.33
N ILE A 32 -3.51 -2.28 20.66
CA ILE A 32 -3.01 -3.27 19.70
C ILE A 32 -1.71 -3.85 20.25
N GLN A 33 -1.64 -5.17 20.32
CA GLN A 33 -0.46 -5.88 20.81
C GLN A 33 0.42 -6.34 19.64
N THR A 34 1.74 -6.24 19.79
CA THR A 34 2.71 -6.78 18.83
C THR A 34 3.48 -7.96 19.44
N PRO A 35 3.89 -8.96 18.63
CA PRO A 35 3.72 -9.07 17.17
C PRO A 35 2.26 -9.27 16.77
N GLY A 36 1.90 -8.75 15.59
CA GLY A 36 0.53 -8.77 15.08
C GLY A 36 0.51 -8.71 13.56
N TYR A 37 -0.68 -8.61 12.98
CA TYR A 37 -0.88 -8.52 11.54
C TYR A 37 -1.91 -7.43 11.19
N LEU A 38 -1.87 -6.98 9.94
CA LEU A 38 -2.91 -6.15 9.35
C LEU A 38 -3.84 -7.05 8.53
N THR A 39 -5.15 -6.83 8.60
CA THR A 39 -6.11 -7.60 7.81
C THR A 39 -6.05 -7.13 6.36
N TYR A 40 -5.63 -8.02 5.46
CA TYR A 40 -5.58 -7.74 4.02
C TYR A 40 -6.99 -7.48 3.49
N THR A 41 -7.14 -6.37 2.76
CA THR A 41 -8.35 -6.10 1.99
C THR A 41 -8.01 -5.81 0.53
N ARG A 42 -8.93 -6.19 -0.35
CA ARG A 42 -8.95 -5.76 -1.74
C ARG A 42 -10.15 -4.85 -1.93
N PHE A 43 -9.91 -3.63 -2.38
CA PHE A 43 -10.96 -2.62 -2.55
C PHE A 43 -11.80 -2.41 -1.28
N GLY A 44 -11.16 -2.39 -0.10
CA GLY A 44 -11.87 -2.19 1.17
C GLY A 44 -12.78 -3.35 1.56
N HIS A 45 -12.60 -4.57 1.03
CA HIS A 45 -13.25 -5.77 1.51
C HIS A 45 -12.24 -6.87 1.80
N ILE A 46 -12.50 -7.65 2.86
CA ILE A 46 -11.79 -8.89 3.11
C ILE A 46 -12.21 -9.88 2.02
N PRO A 47 -11.28 -10.49 1.26
CA PRO A 47 -11.65 -11.41 0.18
C PRO A 47 -12.62 -12.49 0.67
N ASN A 48 -13.76 -12.62 -0.03
CA ASN A 48 -14.82 -13.60 0.23
C ASN A 48 -15.54 -13.46 1.59
N ILE A 49 -15.31 -12.39 2.35
CA ILE A 49 -15.93 -12.18 3.66
C ILE A 49 -16.67 -10.83 3.65
N THR A 50 -17.97 -10.88 3.91
CA THR A 50 -18.78 -9.67 4.06
C THR A 50 -18.52 -9.01 5.42
N TRP A 51 -18.85 -7.73 5.54
CA TRP A 51 -18.71 -7.03 6.82
C TRP A 51 -19.64 -7.57 7.91
N ASP A 52 -20.78 -8.15 7.53
CA ASP A 52 -21.69 -8.80 8.48
C ASP A 52 -21.10 -10.10 8.99
N VAL A 53 -20.54 -10.94 8.11
CA VAL A 53 -19.83 -12.17 8.53
C VAL A 53 -18.62 -11.82 9.39
N TYR A 54 -17.83 -10.80 9.01
CA TYR A 54 -16.70 -10.35 9.82
C TYR A 54 -17.13 -9.91 11.22
N ARG A 55 -18.22 -9.13 11.35
CA ARG A 55 -18.66 -8.62 12.65
C ARG A 55 -19.31 -9.68 13.53
N ASN A 56 -20.09 -10.59 12.93
CA ASN A 56 -20.92 -11.52 13.69
C ASN A 56 -20.21 -12.86 13.95
N GLU A 57 -19.36 -13.30 13.02
CA GLU A 57 -18.75 -14.64 13.08
C GLU A 57 -17.28 -14.61 13.47
N MET A 58 -16.52 -13.55 13.14
CA MET A 58 -15.10 -13.50 13.46
C MET A 58 -14.83 -13.02 14.89
N LYS A 59 -14.52 -13.98 15.76
CA LYS A 59 -14.17 -13.75 17.17
C LYS A 59 -12.69 -13.43 17.33
N LEU A 60 -12.28 -12.26 16.85
CA LEU A 60 -10.89 -11.81 16.93
C LEU A 60 -10.57 -11.28 18.34
N LYS A 61 -9.42 -11.69 18.89
CA LYS A 61 -8.96 -11.28 20.23
C LYS A 61 -8.55 -9.81 20.33
N GLN A 62 -8.24 -9.20 19.20
CA GLN A 62 -7.82 -7.81 19.12
C GLN A 62 -8.48 -7.10 17.95
N ARG A 63 -8.60 -5.78 18.10
CA ARG A 63 -9.09 -4.89 17.04
C ARG A 63 -8.16 -4.97 15.83
N GLN A 64 -8.75 -5.01 14.64
CA GLN A 64 -8.00 -5.10 13.40
C GLN A 64 -7.72 -3.72 12.80
N ILE A 65 -6.55 -3.62 12.17
CA ILE A 65 -6.23 -2.57 11.20
C ILE A 65 -6.33 -3.20 9.82
N PHE A 66 -7.05 -2.56 8.91
CA PHE A 66 -7.26 -3.04 7.55
C PHE A 66 -6.23 -2.43 6.60
N GLN A 67 -5.50 -3.30 5.92
CA GLN A 67 -4.60 -2.90 4.85
C GLN A 67 -5.40 -2.67 3.56
N LEU A 68 -5.33 -1.45 3.05
CA LEU A 68 -5.84 -1.05 1.74
C LEU A 68 -4.69 -1.01 0.73
N THR A 69 -4.94 -1.47 -0.48
CA THR A 69 -3.93 -1.46 -1.56
C THR A 69 -4.34 -0.47 -2.64
N LEU A 70 -3.55 0.57 -2.89
CA LEU A 70 -3.95 1.68 -3.77
C LEU A 70 -4.32 1.20 -5.18
N GLY A 71 -3.55 0.26 -5.73
CA GLY A 71 -3.81 -0.32 -7.05
C GLY A 71 -5.15 -1.08 -7.17
N SER A 72 -5.84 -1.37 -6.06
CA SER A 72 -7.17 -1.97 -6.13
C SER A 72 -8.25 -0.94 -6.49
N PHE A 73 -8.14 0.30 -6.01
CA PHE A 73 -9.20 1.32 -6.14
C PHE A 73 -8.80 2.63 -6.82
N PHE A 74 -7.57 2.73 -7.34
CA PHE A 74 -7.07 3.95 -7.98
C PHE A 74 -8.02 4.55 -9.02
N ASP A 75 -8.61 3.74 -9.91
CA ASP A 75 -9.51 4.24 -10.96
C ASP A 75 -10.88 4.74 -10.44
N ALA A 76 -11.20 4.42 -9.18
CA ALA A 76 -12.39 4.86 -8.48
C ALA A 76 -12.17 6.14 -7.64
N LEU A 77 -10.95 6.67 -7.54
CA LEU A 77 -10.64 7.85 -6.70
C LEU A 77 -11.55 9.05 -6.99
N GLU A 78 -11.77 9.37 -8.26
CA GLU A 78 -12.66 10.46 -8.68
C GLU A 78 -14.12 10.25 -8.20
N ILE A 79 -14.55 8.99 -8.14
CA ILE A 79 -15.90 8.64 -7.68
C ILE A 79 -15.96 8.70 -6.16
N ILE A 80 -14.92 8.21 -5.47
CA ILE A 80 -14.79 8.28 -4.00
C ILE A 80 -14.85 9.75 -3.56
N GLU A 81 -14.10 10.63 -4.22
CA GLU A 81 -14.10 12.06 -3.93
C GLU A 81 -15.49 12.70 -4.08
N LYS A 82 -16.22 12.37 -5.15
CA LYS A 82 -17.54 12.94 -5.44
C LYS A 82 -18.66 12.37 -4.57
N CYS A 83 -18.59 11.08 -4.25
CA CYS A 83 -19.71 10.33 -3.70
C CYS A 83 -19.52 9.93 -2.22
N SER A 84 -18.36 10.19 -1.62
CA SER A 84 -18.07 9.75 -0.25
C SER A 84 -17.46 10.86 0.60
N LYS A 85 -18.27 11.40 1.51
CA LYS A 85 -17.83 12.41 2.48
C LYS A 85 -16.79 11.85 3.44
N ASP A 86 -16.89 10.56 3.79
CA ASP A 86 -15.97 9.87 4.71
C ASP A 86 -14.92 9.01 3.98
N GLY A 87 -14.66 9.32 2.70
CA GLY A 87 -13.64 8.68 1.89
C GLY A 87 -13.94 7.22 1.59
N ILE A 88 -12.88 6.40 1.50
CA ILE A 88 -13.01 5.01 1.02
C ILE A 88 -13.81 4.10 1.96
N LYS A 89 -13.88 4.41 3.27
CA LYS A 89 -14.69 3.64 4.23
C LYS A 89 -16.16 3.64 3.83
N GLN A 90 -16.71 4.82 3.58
CA GLN A 90 -18.09 4.97 3.17
C GLN A 90 -18.31 4.34 1.79
N PHE A 91 -17.38 4.57 0.87
CA PHE A 91 -17.47 4.03 -0.49
C PHE A 91 -17.54 2.48 -0.51
N CYS A 92 -16.73 1.82 0.31
CA CYS A 92 -16.68 0.36 0.43
C CYS A 92 -17.60 -0.20 1.53
N SER A 93 -18.49 0.63 2.08
CA SER A 93 -19.39 0.26 3.20
C SER A 93 -18.66 -0.43 4.36
N MET A 94 -17.42 -0.02 4.64
CA MET A 94 -16.63 -0.52 5.77
C MET A 94 -17.25 -0.04 7.08
N PRO A 95 -17.14 -0.81 8.18
CA PRO A 95 -17.53 -0.34 9.51
C PRO A 95 -16.89 1.01 9.81
N ASN A 96 -17.68 1.96 10.36
CA ASN A 96 -17.23 3.34 10.60
C ASN A 96 -15.97 3.42 11.47
N ASP A 97 -15.85 2.47 12.39
CA ASP A 97 -14.78 2.33 13.37
C ASP A 97 -13.57 1.54 12.83
N SER A 98 -13.55 1.24 11.52
CA SER A 98 -12.43 0.59 10.84
C SER A 98 -11.19 1.49 10.83
N ILE A 99 -10.06 0.93 11.28
CA ILE A 99 -8.75 1.57 11.18
C ILE A 99 -8.13 1.16 9.85
N LEU A 100 -7.62 2.13 9.10
CA LEU A 100 -7.16 1.94 7.71
C LEU A 100 -5.69 2.27 7.58
N HIS A 101 -4.95 1.36 6.95
CA HIS A 101 -3.55 1.54 6.58
C HIS A 101 -3.39 1.38 5.07
N LEU A 102 -2.93 2.42 4.37
CA LEU A 102 -2.76 2.39 2.91
C LEU A 102 -1.36 1.93 2.51
N THR A 103 -1.29 0.90 1.67
CA THR A 103 -0.08 0.51 0.96
C THR A 103 -0.18 0.87 -0.52
N PRO A 104 0.85 1.47 -1.13
CA PRO A 104 0.84 1.75 -2.57
C PRO A 104 0.68 0.48 -3.41
N HIS A 105 1.27 -0.62 -2.95
CA HIS A 105 1.33 -1.88 -3.67
C HIS A 105 0.47 -2.97 -3.01
N ASP A 106 -0.03 -3.89 -3.84
CA ASP A 106 -0.72 -5.11 -3.42
C ASP A 106 0.33 -6.21 -3.22
N SER A 107 0.55 -6.65 -1.98
CA SER A 107 1.57 -7.65 -1.61
C SER A 107 1.31 -9.03 -2.22
N LEU A 108 0.14 -9.28 -2.80
CA LEU A 108 -0.18 -10.54 -3.47
C LEU A 108 0.02 -10.46 -4.99
N LYS A 109 0.54 -9.35 -5.53
CA LYS A 109 0.76 -9.18 -6.97
C LYS A 109 2.23 -9.08 -7.32
N LYS A 110 2.62 -9.76 -8.40
CA LYS A 110 3.90 -9.51 -9.06
C LYS A 110 3.84 -8.15 -9.74
N ILE A 111 4.89 -7.36 -9.51
CA ILE A 111 5.02 -6.02 -10.04
C ILE A 111 6.16 -5.99 -11.05
N PRO A 112 5.91 -5.60 -12.32
CA PRO A 112 6.97 -5.40 -13.29
C PRO A 112 8.00 -4.35 -12.82
N SER A 113 9.28 -4.68 -13.03
CA SER A 113 10.45 -3.86 -12.72
C SER A 113 10.79 -2.86 -13.84
N GLY A 114 11.58 -1.82 -13.53
CA GLY A 114 12.10 -0.86 -14.52
C GLY A 114 11.19 0.33 -14.87
N PHE A 115 10.03 0.48 -14.23
CA PHE A 115 9.04 1.52 -14.58
C PHE A 115 9.08 2.79 -13.70
N ASN A 116 9.92 2.80 -12.66
CA ASN A 116 10.08 3.95 -11.76
C ASN A 116 11.07 4.97 -12.34
N ASN A 117 10.72 6.27 -12.27
CA ASN A 117 11.63 7.37 -12.66
C ASN A 117 12.00 8.23 -11.45
N ASN A 118 12.59 9.41 -11.63
CA ASN A 118 13.01 10.24 -10.48
C ASN A 118 11.85 10.99 -9.82
N LYS A 119 10.74 11.16 -10.52
CA LYS A 119 9.58 11.94 -10.07
C LYS A 119 8.37 11.07 -9.72
N THR A 120 8.30 9.86 -10.29
CA THR A 120 7.11 9.02 -10.20
C THR A 120 7.42 7.57 -9.89
N MET A 121 6.59 6.96 -9.05
CA MET A 121 6.50 5.54 -8.80
C MET A 121 5.41 4.90 -9.67
N ALA A 122 5.68 3.73 -10.24
CA ALA A 122 4.71 3.00 -11.05
C ALA A 122 3.67 2.30 -10.16
N LEU A 123 2.39 2.50 -10.47
CA LEU A 123 1.27 1.80 -9.83
C LEU A 123 0.58 0.87 -10.84
N TRP A 124 0.30 -0.36 -10.39
CA TRP A 124 -0.38 -1.37 -11.19
C TRP A 124 -1.83 -1.54 -10.75
N ALA A 125 -2.68 -0.71 -11.36
CA ALA A 125 -4.13 -0.84 -11.24
C ALA A 125 -4.61 -2.11 -11.95
N LYS A 126 -5.62 -2.78 -11.38
CA LYS A 126 -6.23 -3.96 -12.00
C LYS A 126 -7.13 -3.53 -13.16
N ALA A 127 -6.81 -3.96 -14.37
CA ALA A 127 -7.72 -3.83 -15.52
C ALA A 127 -8.62 -5.08 -15.59
N GLY A 128 -9.94 -4.87 -15.69
CA GLY A 128 -10.92 -5.93 -15.94
C GLY A 128 -11.86 -6.25 -14.76
N ARG A 129 -13.16 -6.36 -15.05
CA ARG A 129 -14.25 -6.46 -14.06
C ARG A 129 -14.19 -7.72 -13.18
N ARG A 130 -13.75 -8.85 -13.75
CA ARG A 130 -13.53 -10.12 -13.02
C ARG A 130 -12.50 -9.94 -11.90
N SER A 131 -11.38 -9.32 -12.25
CA SER A 131 -10.29 -9.01 -11.32
C SER A 131 -10.68 -7.93 -10.31
N PHE A 132 -11.51 -6.97 -10.70
CA PHE A 132 -12.06 -5.91 -9.84
C PHE A 132 -12.98 -6.48 -8.74
N CYS A 133 -13.90 -7.39 -9.09
CA CYS A 133 -14.85 -7.99 -8.15
C CYS A 133 -14.31 -9.23 -7.40
N SER A 134 -13.02 -9.57 -7.53
CA SER A 134 -12.45 -10.83 -6.99
C SER A 134 -13.22 -12.09 -7.41
N MET A 135 -13.80 -12.10 -8.60
CA MET A 135 -14.57 -13.24 -9.10
C MET A 135 -13.66 -14.41 -9.51
N PRO A 136 -14.09 -15.67 -9.32
CA PRO A 136 -13.42 -16.85 -9.85
C PRO A 136 -13.12 -16.75 -11.36
N ASN A 137 -12.01 -17.35 -11.79
CA ASN A 137 -11.54 -17.24 -13.18
C ASN A 137 -12.54 -17.82 -14.21
N ASP A 138 -13.34 -18.79 -13.80
CA ASP A 138 -14.38 -19.49 -14.57
C ASP A 138 -15.74 -18.78 -14.57
N SER A 139 -15.90 -17.66 -13.85
CA SER A 139 -17.16 -16.92 -13.80
C SER A 139 -17.58 -16.42 -15.19
N ILE A 140 -18.79 -16.77 -15.65
CA ILE A 140 -19.34 -16.24 -16.91
C ILE A 140 -19.56 -14.72 -16.76
N LEU A 141 -18.99 -13.93 -17.66
CA LEU A 141 -19.21 -12.48 -17.71
C LEU A 141 -19.95 -12.13 -18.99
N HIS A 142 -21.09 -11.46 -18.85
CA HIS A 142 -21.76 -10.78 -19.95
C HIS A 142 -21.40 -9.28 -19.89
N LEU A 143 -20.67 -8.80 -20.90
CA LEU A 143 -20.26 -7.39 -21.00
C LEU A 143 -21.24 -6.65 -21.91
N THR A 144 -21.94 -5.66 -21.37
CA THR A 144 -22.65 -4.67 -22.18
C THR A 144 -21.66 -3.58 -22.61
N PRO A 145 -21.64 -3.15 -23.88
CA PRO A 145 -20.71 -2.13 -24.37
C PRO A 145 -20.96 -0.74 -23.79
N HIS A 146 -22.12 -0.53 -23.15
CA HIS A 146 -22.52 0.72 -22.53
C HIS A 146 -22.89 0.53 -21.06
N ASP A 147 -22.58 1.54 -20.26
CA ASP A 147 -23.04 1.73 -18.88
C ASP A 147 -24.42 2.40 -18.94
N SER A 148 -25.49 1.67 -18.59
CA SER A 148 -26.89 2.12 -18.71
C SER A 148 -27.23 3.36 -17.88
N LEU A 149 -26.33 3.77 -16.97
CA LEU A 149 -26.53 4.87 -16.03
C LEU A 149 -25.73 6.13 -16.40
N LYS A 150 -25.01 6.15 -17.53
CA LYS A 150 -24.20 7.31 -17.97
C LYS A 150 -24.67 7.90 -19.29
N LYS A 151 -24.62 9.23 -19.38
CA LYS A 151 -24.83 9.96 -20.65
C LYS A 151 -23.63 9.71 -21.58
N ILE A 152 -23.91 9.18 -22.77
CA ILE A 152 -22.89 8.82 -23.77
C ILE A 152 -22.64 10.03 -24.70
N PRO A 153 -21.38 10.46 -24.93
CA PRO A 153 -21.06 11.49 -25.91
C PRO A 153 -21.41 11.04 -27.34
N SER A 154 -22.17 11.84 -28.09
CA SER A 154 -22.52 11.56 -29.48
C SER A 154 -21.44 12.01 -30.48
N GLY A 155 -21.39 11.39 -31.66
CA GLY A 155 -20.53 11.82 -32.78
C GLY A 155 -19.18 11.11 -32.95
N PHE A 156 -18.89 10.06 -32.16
CA PHE A 156 -17.58 9.40 -32.15
C PHE A 156 -17.54 8.01 -32.82
N ASN A 157 -18.67 7.53 -33.35
CA ASN A 157 -18.75 6.29 -34.12
C ASN A 157 -18.54 6.59 -35.61
N ASN A 158 -18.03 5.63 -36.38
CA ASN A 158 -17.95 5.72 -37.85
C ASN A 158 -18.31 4.38 -38.51
N ASN A 159 -18.29 4.33 -39.84
CA ASN A 159 -18.70 3.17 -40.64
C ASN A 159 -17.86 1.89 -40.40
N LYS A 160 -16.78 1.96 -39.61
CA LYS A 160 -15.88 0.83 -39.30
C LYS A 160 -15.67 0.61 -37.80
N THR A 161 -16.03 1.55 -36.92
CA THR A 161 -15.71 1.49 -35.49
C THR A 161 -16.76 2.14 -34.59
N MET A 162 -16.97 1.57 -33.40
CA MET A 162 -17.76 2.14 -32.31
C MET A 162 -16.83 2.64 -31.18
N ALA A 163 -17.05 3.85 -30.68
CA ALA A 163 -16.26 4.43 -29.60
C ALA A 163 -16.56 3.74 -28.25
N LEU A 164 -15.53 3.21 -27.62
CA LEU A 164 -15.55 2.58 -26.30
C LEU A 164 -14.58 3.33 -25.36
N TRP A 165 -15.06 3.66 -24.16
CA TRP A 165 -14.30 4.44 -23.18
C TRP A 165 -13.96 3.57 -21.97
N ALA A 166 -12.68 3.24 -21.77
CA ALA A 166 -12.21 2.35 -20.70
C ALA A 166 -11.22 3.06 -19.75
N LYS A 167 -11.28 2.70 -18.45
CA LYS A 167 -10.35 3.10 -17.36
C LYS A 167 -9.39 1.92 -17.07
N ALA A 168 -8.45 1.55 -17.94
CA ALA A 168 -7.09 2.08 -18.21
C ALA A 168 -6.00 1.53 -17.23
N GLY A 169 -4.90 0.98 -17.79
CA GLY A 169 -3.85 0.21 -17.11
C GLY A 169 -2.82 0.99 -16.25
N ARG A 170 -1.51 0.76 -16.47
CA ARG A 170 -0.40 1.31 -15.65
C ARG A 170 -0.56 2.82 -15.39
N ARG A 171 -0.28 3.23 -14.16
CA ARG A 171 -0.26 4.63 -13.72
C ARG A 171 1.10 5.01 -13.15
N SER A 172 1.38 6.30 -13.15
CA SER A 172 2.54 6.90 -12.49
C SER A 172 2.02 7.85 -11.42
N ILE A 173 2.58 7.76 -10.22
CA ILE A 173 2.21 8.58 -9.07
C ILE A 173 3.45 9.32 -8.58
N ASP A 174 3.34 10.63 -8.41
CA ASP A 174 4.34 11.49 -7.77
C ASP A 174 3.91 11.86 -6.34
N ALA A 175 4.77 12.55 -5.59
CA ALA A 175 4.47 12.95 -4.22
C ALA A 175 3.21 13.83 -4.13
N LYS A 176 3.07 14.81 -5.03
CA LYS A 176 1.90 15.71 -5.06
C LYS A 176 0.58 14.95 -5.27
N SER A 177 0.52 14.11 -6.29
CA SER A 177 -0.67 13.28 -6.56
C SER A 177 -0.92 12.28 -5.44
N TYR A 178 0.12 11.76 -4.78
CA TYR A 178 -0.05 10.89 -3.62
C TYR A 178 -0.68 11.62 -2.43
N LYS A 179 -0.32 12.87 -2.14
CA LYS A 179 -0.99 13.68 -1.11
C LYS A 179 -2.48 13.85 -1.40
N ASN A 180 -2.84 14.23 -2.62
CA ASN A 180 -4.23 14.37 -3.02
C ASN A 180 -4.99 13.04 -2.85
N ILE A 181 -4.35 11.91 -3.16
CA ILE A 181 -4.92 10.58 -2.93
C ILE A 181 -5.19 10.34 -1.44
N LEU A 182 -4.26 10.70 -0.55
CA LEU A 182 -4.44 10.56 0.90
C LEU A 182 -5.61 11.42 1.41
N GLU A 183 -5.76 12.65 0.91
CA GLU A 183 -6.87 13.55 1.22
C GLU A 183 -8.23 12.98 0.78
N VAL A 184 -8.28 12.41 -0.43
CA VAL A 184 -9.49 11.75 -0.96
C VAL A 184 -9.83 10.48 -0.18
N CYS A 185 -8.81 9.68 0.14
CA CYS A 185 -9.02 8.38 0.79
C CYS A 185 -9.32 8.50 2.29
N LYS A 186 -8.82 9.56 2.96
CA LYS A 186 -8.94 9.80 4.40
C LYS A 186 -8.46 8.61 5.25
N VAL A 187 -7.31 8.06 4.89
CA VAL A 187 -6.70 6.91 5.58
C VAL A 187 -6.03 7.35 6.89
N HIS A 188 -5.89 6.41 7.84
CA HIS A 188 -5.36 6.75 9.18
C HIS A 188 -3.83 6.71 9.23
N SER A 189 -3.23 5.83 8.44
CA SER A 189 -1.79 5.79 8.20
C SER A 189 -1.52 5.28 6.79
N PHE A 190 -0.29 5.48 6.31
CA PHE A 190 0.09 5.08 4.96
C PHE A 190 1.56 4.69 4.90
N ILE A 191 1.92 3.90 3.88
CA ILE A 191 3.31 3.65 3.51
C ILE A 191 3.75 4.72 2.51
N CYS A 192 4.94 5.26 2.70
CA CYS A 192 5.48 6.28 1.81
C CYS A 192 5.88 5.70 0.44
N LEU A 193 5.94 6.56 -0.57
CA LEU A 193 6.45 6.17 -1.89
C LEU A 193 7.89 5.67 -1.77
N ASN A 194 8.22 4.57 -2.44
CA ASN A 194 9.55 3.96 -2.40
C ASN A 194 9.94 3.31 -3.73
N ASP A 195 11.20 3.42 -4.12
CA ASP A 195 11.69 2.79 -5.36
C ASP A 195 12.01 1.32 -5.12
N TYR A 196 10.96 0.48 -5.11
CA TYR A 196 10.99 -0.97 -4.86
C TYR A 196 11.76 -1.79 -5.93
N ASP A 197 12.16 -1.17 -7.04
CA ASP A 197 12.72 -1.84 -8.21
C ASP A 197 14.24 -2.14 -8.03
N THR A 198 14.51 -3.09 -7.12
CA THR A 198 15.85 -3.52 -6.71
C THR A 198 16.00 -5.05 -6.71
N PRO A 199 15.91 -5.71 -7.89
CA PRO A 199 16.01 -7.18 -7.98
C PRO A 199 17.36 -7.70 -7.46
N LYS A 200 17.41 -9.00 -7.08
CA LYS A 200 18.55 -9.65 -6.39
C LYS A 200 19.94 -9.34 -6.99
N ASN A 201 20.04 -9.24 -8.32
CA ASN A 201 21.31 -9.01 -9.03
C ASN A 201 21.53 -7.56 -9.47
N CYS A 202 20.85 -6.58 -8.87
CA CYS A 202 21.02 -5.19 -9.29
C CYS A 202 22.38 -4.62 -8.85
N LYS A 203 23.01 -3.84 -9.74
CA LYS A 203 24.31 -3.21 -9.47
C LYS A 203 24.21 -2.21 -8.30
N PRO A 204 25.28 -1.98 -7.51
CA PRO A 204 25.28 -0.98 -6.43
C PRO A 204 24.78 0.41 -6.85
N LYS A 205 25.06 0.81 -8.09
CA LYS A 205 24.54 2.05 -8.70
C LYS A 205 23.00 2.11 -8.74
N ARG A 206 22.31 0.98 -9.00
CA ARG A 206 20.84 0.91 -9.02
C ARG A 206 20.24 1.04 -7.63
N LEU A 207 20.89 0.42 -6.64
CA LEU A 207 20.52 0.52 -5.22
C LEU A 207 20.67 1.96 -4.72
N GLY A 208 21.80 2.61 -5.00
CA GLY A 208 22.01 4.02 -4.68
C GLY A 208 20.96 4.94 -5.34
N LYS A 209 20.56 4.64 -6.58
CA LYS A 209 19.49 5.38 -7.27
C LYS A 209 18.11 5.17 -6.61
N SER A 210 17.82 3.96 -6.14
CA SER A 210 16.57 3.66 -5.42
C SER A 210 16.49 4.46 -4.10
N LEU A 211 17.59 4.48 -3.35
CA LEU A 211 17.72 5.28 -2.13
C LEU A 211 17.50 6.77 -2.41
N PHE A 212 18.22 7.32 -3.40
CA PHE A 212 18.10 8.72 -3.79
C PHE A 212 16.66 9.10 -4.14
N ARG A 213 16.01 8.34 -5.02
CA ARG A 213 14.61 8.61 -5.44
C ARG A 213 13.63 8.56 -4.28
N THR A 214 13.77 7.55 -3.42
CA THR A 214 12.92 7.38 -2.25
C THR A 214 13.10 8.58 -1.31
N SER A 215 14.33 9.04 -1.08
CA SER A 215 14.58 10.25 -0.30
C SER A 215 13.91 11.48 -0.91
N GLU A 216 14.07 11.70 -2.22
CA GLU A 216 13.48 12.86 -2.90
C GLU A 216 11.95 12.87 -2.79
N TRP A 217 11.29 11.73 -3.00
CA TRP A 217 9.84 11.62 -2.86
C TRP A 217 9.38 11.88 -1.43
N ASN A 218 10.10 11.38 -0.42
CA ASN A 218 9.76 11.63 0.98
C ASN A 218 9.98 13.10 1.36
N ASN A 219 11.07 13.72 0.90
CA ASN A 219 11.31 15.15 1.12
C ASN A 219 10.22 16.02 0.47
N GLU A 220 9.73 15.65 -0.71
CA GLU A 220 8.62 16.33 -1.37
C GLU A 220 7.27 16.07 -0.65
N MET A 221 7.07 14.86 -0.11
CA MET A 221 5.91 14.50 0.71
C MET A 221 5.86 15.29 2.01
N TYR A 222 6.98 15.44 2.71
CA TYR A 222 7.02 16.06 4.03
C TYR A 222 7.36 17.56 4.01
N GLY A 223 7.90 18.12 2.93
CA GLY A 223 8.26 19.55 2.90
C GLY A 223 9.24 19.97 4.01
N LYS A 224 9.40 21.27 4.24
CA LYS A 224 10.28 21.83 5.28
C LYS A 224 9.61 21.96 6.66
N ASP A 225 8.30 21.82 6.73
CA ASP A 225 7.51 22.02 7.94
C ASP A 225 7.02 20.68 8.50
N ASP A 226 6.94 20.59 9.82
CA ASP A 226 6.64 19.39 10.61
C ASP A 226 5.27 18.81 10.25
N VAL A 227 5.24 17.86 9.30
CA VAL A 227 3.97 17.26 8.85
C VAL A 227 3.52 16.23 9.85
N ASN A 228 2.34 16.49 10.40
CA ASN A 228 1.63 15.69 11.37
C ASN A 228 1.01 14.41 10.76
N GLU A 229 1.69 13.78 9.80
CA GLU A 229 1.19 12.66 9.00
C GLU A 229 1.74 11.31 9.50
N ALA A 230 0.86 10.31 9.54
CA ALA A 230 1.17 8.97 10.01
C ALA A 230 1.77 8.08 8.91
N GLY A 231 2.82 8.57 8.27
CA GLY A 231 3.51 7.83 7.22
C GLY A 231 4.58 6.89 7.77
N PHE A 232 4.69 5.73 7.13
CA PHE A 232 5.71 4.74 7.39
C PHE A 232 6.77 4.86 6.31
N ILE A 233 7.99 5.26 6.70
CA ILE A 233 9.13 5.39 5.79
C ILE A 233 9.61 4.01 5.39
N VAL A 234 9.78 3.77 4.10
CA VAL A 234 10.20 2.46 3.61
C VAL A 234 11.72 2.34 3.60
N LEU A 235 12.22 1.37 4.36
CA LEU A 235 13.61 0.95 4.39
C LEU A 235 13.90 0.03 3.20
N ASN A 236 14.37 0.65 2.11
CA ASN A 236 14.81 -0.05 0.89
C ASN A 236 16.25 -0.58 1.04
N GLY A 237 16.81 -1.10 -0.05
CA GLY A 237 18.19 -1.58 -0.12
C GLY A 237 18.34 -2.93 -0.82
N GLY A 238 17.23 -3.53 -1.26
CA GLY A 238 17.20 -4.80 -1.96
C GLY A 238 17.89 -5.90 -1.15
N PHE A 239 18.74 -6.67 -1.82
CA PHE A 239 19.51 -7.78 -1.25
C PHE A 239 20.92 -7.34 -0.81
N SER A 240 21.07 -6.09 -0.36
CA SER A 240 22.35 -5.58 0.15
C SER A 240 22.19 -5.03 1.57
N LYS A 241 22.76 -5.76 2.53
CA LYS A 241 22.81 -5.36 3.95
C LYS A 241 23.41 -3.95 4.12
N GLN A 242 24.53 -3.67 3.44
CA GLN A 242 25.19 -2.37 3.47
C GLN A 242 24.25 -1.24 3.01
N GLN A 243 23.48 -1.45 1.94
CA GLN A 243 22.55 -0.44 1.44
C GLN A 243 21.32 -0.28 2.34
N ARG A 244 20.82 -1.35 2.96
CA ARG A 244 19.75 -1.26 3.97
C ARG A 244 20.19 -0.44 5.18
N ILE A 245 21.42 -0.64 5.68
CA ILE A 245 21.99 0.17 6.77
C ILE A 245 22.18 1.62 6.33
N SER A 246 22.66 1.87 5.11
CA SER A 246 22.80 3.22 4.55
C SER A 246 21.45 3.95 4.48
N ASN A 247 20.40 3.24 4.05
CA ASN A 247 19.03 3.76 3.99
C ASN A 247 18.50 4.12 5.40
N LEU A 248 18.68 3.24 6.38
CA LEU A 248 18.29 3.51 7.77
C LEU A 248 19.02 4.74 8.32
N LYS A 249 20.35 4.81 8.17
CA LYS A 249 21.16 5.95 8.64
C LYS A 249 20.74 7.28 8.00
N HIS A 250 20.28 7.26 6.75
CA HIS A 250 19.78 8.43 6.04
C HIS A 250 18.45 8.94 6.62
N PHE A 251 17.50 8.04 6.87
CA PHE A 251 16.16 8.44 7.31
C PHE A 251 16.01 8.62 8.82
N LEU A 252 16.79 7.92 9.64
CA LEU A 252 16.73 7.99 11.10
C LEU A 252 16.81 9.42 11.67
N PRO A 253 17.69 10.33 11.20
CA PRO A 253 17.77 11.69 11.73
C PRO A 253 16.65 12.63 11.24
N MET A 254 15.82 12.22 10.27
CA MET A 254 14.78 13.09 9.73
C MET A 254 13.63 13.25 10.73
N ASN A 255 13.16 14.49 10.92
CA ASN A 255 12.12 14.80 11.91
C ASN A 255 10.81 14.01 11.68
N TYR A 256 10.46 13.77 10.41
CA TYR A 256 9.27 13.02 9.99
C TYR A 256 9.40 11.49 10.14
N SER A 257 10.60 10.95 10.34
CA SER A 257 10.84 9.50 10.43
C SER A 257 10.49 8.94 11.81
N LYS A 258 9.20 8.74 12.07
CA LYS A 258 8.70 8.17 13.34
C LYS A 258 8.29 6.70 13.24
N SER A 259 8.11 6.19 12.04
CA SER A 259 7.67 4.82 11.80
C SER A 259 8.32 4.31 10.53
N PHE A 260 8.74 3.04 10.55
CA PHE A 260 9.45 2.41 9.44
C PHE A 260 8.71 1.17 8.95
N SER A 261 8.76 0.94 7.65
CA SER A 261 8.35 -0.29 6.99
C SER A 261 9.58 -0.88 6.29
N ILE A 262 9.79 -2.18 6.36
CA ILE A 262 10.91 -2.82 5.66
C ILE A 262 10.42 -3.25 4.28
N ASP A 263 11.11 -2.82 3.22
CA ASP A 263 10.78 -3.30 1.87
C ASP A 263 11.14 -4.78 1.73
N MET A 264 10.09 -5.59 1.58
CA MET A 264 10.17 -7.03 1.33
C MET A 264 9.43 -7.41 0.05
N MET A 265 9.19 -6.45 -0.86
CA MET A 265 8.41 -6.67 -2.07
C MET A 265 8.99 -7.78 -2.97
N HIS A 266 10.31 -8.00 -2.95
CA HIS A 266 10.94 -9.10 -3.71
C HIS A 266 10.57 -10.50 -3.19
N PHE A 267 10.13 -10.60 -1.94
CA PHE A 267 9.61 -11.85 -1.34
C PHE A 267 8.08 -11.96 -1.45
N SER A 268 7.42 -10.94 -2.00
CA SER A 268 5.97 -10.93 -2.20
C SER A 268 5.61 -11.77 -3.43
N GLN A 269 5.10 -12.98 -3.19
CA GLN A 269 4.93 -14.02 -4.20
C GLN A 269 3.73 -13.74 -5.11
N GLY A 270 3.99 -13.33 -6.36
CA GLY A 270 2.99 -13.27 -7.42
C GLY A 270 3.29 -14.27 -8.55
N ASN A 271 2.79 -15.50 -8.39
CA ASN A 271 2.78 -16.66 -9.31
C ASN A 271 4.01 -17.57 -9.44
N VAL A 272 3.67 -18.83 -9.74
CA VAL A 272 4.25 -20.13 -9.36
C VAL A 272 5.56 -20.48 -10.06
N ASP A 273 5.91 -19.79 -11.14
CA ASP A 273 6.96 -20.28 -12.08
C ASP A 273 8.38 -19.80 -11.74
N ASN A 274 8.53 -18.90 -10.77
CA ASN A 274 9.83 -18.42 -10.29
C ASN A 274 9.72 -17.98 -8.82
N LYS A 275 9.35 -18.92 -7.95
CA LYS A 275 9.41 -18.71 -6.50
C LYS A 275 10.87 -18.49 -6.12
N VAL A 276 11.21 -17.28 -5.67
CA VAL A 276 12.31 -17.15 -4.73
C VAL A 276 11.71 -17.61 -3.41
N ASP A 277 12.13 -18.78 -2.95
CA ASP A 277 11.68 -19.29 -1.67
C ASP A 277 12.02 -18.30 -0.56
N PHE A 278 11.16 -18.24 0.44
CA PHE A 278 11.41 -17.46 1.62
C PHE A 278 12.61 -18.08 2.35
N ASP A 279 13.78 -17.51 2.15
CA ASP A 279 15.00 -17.91 2.83
C ASP A 279 15.11 -17.12 4.13
N LYS A 280 14.91 -17.81 5.24
CA LYS A 280 14.95 -17.22 6.58
C LYS A 280 16.33 -16.64 6.87
N ASP A 281 17.40 -17.35 6.51
CA ASP A 281 18.77 -16.96 6.84
C ASP A 281 19.17 -15.73 6.01
N GLU A 282 18.77 -15.69 4.73
CA GLU A 282 18.96 -14.50 3.87
C GLU A 282 18.22 -13.28 4.43
N ILE A 283 16.99 -13.45 4.91
CA ILE A 283 16.21 -12.36 5.50
C ILE A 283 16.83 -11.91 6.82
N GLU A 284 17.22 -12.85 7.67
CA GLU A 284 17.86 -12.58 8.96
C GLU A 284 19.15 -11.77 8.74
N GLU A 285 20.00 -12.16 7.79
CA GLU A 285 21.21 -11.42 7.42
C GLU A 285 20.90 -9.98 6.98
N LEU A 286 19.84 -9.79 6.19
CA LEU A 286 19.44 -8.49 5.65
C LEU A 286 18.87 -7.53 6.70
N ILE A 287 18.25 -8.04 7.78
CA ILE A 287 17.51 -7.21 8.73
C ILE A 287 18.12 -7.12 10.13
N THR A 288 19.05 -8.00 10.51
CA THR A 288 19.57 -8.09 11.90
C THR A 288 20.07 -6.74 12.44
N ASP A 289 20.76 -5.94 11.63
CA ASP A 289 21.30 -4.64 12.05
C ASP A 289 20.40 -3.46 11.71
N VAL A 290 19.23 -3.71 11.11
CA VAL A 290 18.25 -2.71 10.70
C VAL A 290 17.10 -2.59 11.71
N VAL A 291 16.87 -3.63 12.51
CA VAL A 291 15.73 -3.75 13.44
C VAL A 291 16.10 -3.36 14.88
N VAL A 292 17.38 -3.07 15.16
CA VAL A 292 17.92 -2.68 16.48
C VAL A 292 17.38 -1.32 16.94
#